data_AF-A0A932YAF2-F1
#
_entry.id   AF-A0A932YAF2-F1
#
_cell.length_a   1.000
_cell.length_b   1.000
_cell.length_c   1.000
_cell.angle_alpha   90.00
_cell.angle_beta   90.00
_cell.angle_gamma   90.00
#
_symmetry.space_group_name_H-M   'P 1'
#
loop_
_entity.id
_entity.type
_entity.pdbx_description
1 polymer ?
#
loop_
_entity_poly.entity_id
_entity_poly.type
_entity_poly.pdbx_seq_one_letter_code
_entity_poly.pdbx_strand_id
1 'polypeptide(L)'
;VTSIPESVFSRRRRIQHPSLPFSILIKRYYPNASLEMRSGAVDAPPSLATASRPSGTSNALRPSGVSRVPDLRAGAGIGTGIAVHEEPVVTRDDQQNQVTIFAEFLEGERSLGTWLLSTALGAPQGFSLGGRNFKLAIRLARHYLPFSLTLKKFSHDRYAGTDIPKNFSSLVRLQDPDRSEDRDVLISMNNPLRYGGKTFYQASFGKEDTLSILQVVENPGWLLPYVSCTLVGLGLLVHFLRRMMSARTKPALA
;
A
#
# COMPACT_ATOMS: atom_id res chain seq x y z
N VAL A 1 12.34 -5.58 19.19
CA VAL A 1 11.63 -6.05 17.97
C VAL A 1 12.67 -6.36 16.92
N THR A 2 12.65 -7.57 16.35
CA THR A 2 13.56 -7.94 15.25
C THR A 2 12.81 -7.81 13.93
N SER A 3 13.36 -7.07 12.96
CA SER A 3 12.75 -6.91 11.64
C SER A 3 13.65 -7.56 10.59
N ILE A 4 13.08 -8.41 9.73
CA ILE A 4 13.79 -9.11 8.66
C ILE A 4 13.27 -8.54 7.33
N PRO A 5 14.12 -7.91 6.49
CA PRO A 5 13.69 -7.36 5.21
C PRO A 5 13.21 -8.44 4.23
N GLU A 6 12.30 -8.05 3.34
CA GLU A 6 11.79 -8.94 2.27
C GLU A 6 12.89 -9.48 1.37
N SER A 7 13.90 -8.66 1.05
CA SER A 7 15.06 -9.06 0.24
C SER A 7 15.86 -10.24 0.82
N VAL A 8 15.69 -10.53 2.12
CA VAL A 8 16.33 -11.65 2.81
C VAL A 8 15.47 -12.91 2.73
N PHE A 9 14.17 -12.82 3.04
CA PHE A 9 13.31 -14.00 3.07
C PHE A 9 12.80 -14.42 1.68
N SER A 10 12.73 -13.51 0.70
CA SER A 10 12.36 -13.84 -0.68
C SER A 10 13.32 -14.83 -1.35
N ARG A 11 14.57 -14.92 -0.85
CA ARG A 11 15.60 -15.85 -1.32
C ARG A 11 15.38 -17.32 -0.90
N ARG A 12 14.35 -17.59 -0.09
CA ARG A 12 13.98 -18.94 0.38
C ARG A 12 15.12 -19.70 1.09
N ARG A 13 15.91 -18.99 1.91
CA ARG A 13 17.04 -19.56 2.68
C ARG A 13 16.73 -19.65 4.17
N ARG A 14 17.55 -20.42 4.89
CA ARG A 14 17.59 -20.39 6.36
C ARG A 14 18.15 -19.04 6.82
N ILE A 15 17.46 -18.42 7.76
CA ILE A 15 17.78 -17.12 8.33
C ILE A 15 18.12 -17.33 9.79
N GLN A 16 19.35 -17.03 10.16
CA GLN A 16 19.79 -16.95 11.55
C GLN A 16 19.95 -15.46 11.91
N HIS A 17 19.33 -15.03 12.99
CA HIS A 17 19.47 -13.65 13.47
C HIS A 17 20.07 -13.65 14.89
N PRO A 18 21.10 -12.83 15.19
CA PRO A 18 21.78 -12.85 16.49
C PRO A 18 20.86 -12.62 17.69
N SER A 19 19.78 -11.85 17.50
CA SER A 19 18.83 -11.55 18.57
C SER A 19 17.71 -12.59 18.76
N LEU A 20 17.68 -13.68 17.96
CA LEU A 20 16.64 -14.71 18.02
C LEU A 20 17.22 -16.04 18.52
N PRO A 21 16.54 -16.73 19.46
CA PRO A 21 16.98 -18.04 19.94
C PRO A 21 16.63 -19.20 18.98
N PHE A 22 16.07 -18.89 17.81
CA PHE A 22 15.67 -19.85 16.78
C PHE A 22 16.09 -19.33 15.40
N SER A 23 16.15 -20.25 14.44
CA SER A 23 16.34 -19.95 13.03
C SER A 23 15.02 -20.04 12.26
N ILE A 24 14.94 -19.36 11.11
CA ILE A 24 13.73 -19.30 10.28
C ILE A 24 14.07 -19.88 8.91
N LEU A 25 13.38 -20.94 8.50
CA LEU A 25 13.51 -21.53 7.18
C LEU A 25 12.29 -21.19 6.33
N ILE A 26 12.52 -20.43 5.27
CA ILE A 26 11.45 -20.03 4.34
C ILE A 26 11.19 -21.18 3.36
N LYS A 27 10.09 -21.90 3.56
CA LYS A 27 9.69 -23.03 2.72
C LYS A 27 9.10 -22.57 1.39
N ARG A 28 8.32 -21.49 1.43
CA ARG A 28 7.71 -20.91 0.23
C ARG A 28 7.48 -19.41 0.40
N TYR A 29 7.63 -18.68 -0.69
CA TYR A 29 7.41 -17.25 -0.80
C TYR A 29 6.56 -16.98 -2.04
N TYR A 30 5.49 -16.22 -1.85
CA TYR A 30 4.59 -15.72 -2.87
C TYR A 30 4.64 -14.18 -2.85
N PRO A 31 5.06 -13.54 -3.94
CA PRO A 31 5.07 -12.08 -4.01
C PRO A 31 3.65 -11.51 -4.01
N ASN A 32 2.67 -12.25 -4.53
CA ASN A 32 1.25 -11.96 -4.42
C ASN A 32 0.46 -13.27 -4.32
N ALA A 33 -0.49 -13.35 -3.39
CA ALA A 33 -1.36 -14.52 -3.25
C ALA A 33 -2.70 -14.17 -2.62
N SER A 34 -3.75 -14.85 -3.06
CA SER A 34 -5.05 -14.84 -2.41
C SER A 34 -5.12 -15.94 -1.35
N LEU A 35 -5.82 -15.65 -0.24
CA LEU A 35 -6.03 -16.57 0.87
C LEU A 35 -7.50 -17.03 0.86
N GLU A 36 -7.72 -18.33 0.89
CA GLU A 36 -9.05 -18.93 0.96
C GLU A 36 -9.15 -19.89 2.14
N MET A 37 -10.31 -19.93 2.80
CA MET A 37 -10.57 -20.93 3.83
C MET A 37 -10.75 -22.29 3.16
N ARG A 38 -10.03 -23.29 3.65
CA ARG A 38 -10.21 -24.67 3.17
C ARG A 38 -11.58 -25.17 3.63
N SER A 39 -12.35 -25.72 2.69
CA SER A 39 -13.62 -26.40 2.96
C SER A 39 -13.40 -27.50 4.00
N GLY A 40 -14.02 -27.38 5.18
CA GLY A 40 -13.88 -28.34 6.29
C GLY A 40 -13.03 -27.88 7.47
N ALA A 41 -12.52 -26.65 7.49
CA ALA A 41 -11.90 -26.05 8.69
C ALA A 41 -12.98 -25.63 9.70
N VAL A 42 -13.47 -26.60 10.49
CA VAL A 42 -14.25 -26.34 11.70
C VAL A 42 -13.28 -25.73 12.73
N ASP A 43 -13.61 -24.58 13.33
CA ASP A 43 -12.90 -23.89 14.43
C ASP A 43 -11.87 -22.77 14.15
N ALA A 44 -11.84 -22.15 12.96
CA ALA A 44 -11.10 -20.89 12.81
C ALA A 44 -11.94 -19.68 13.31
N PRO A 45 -11.44 -18.82 14.22
CA PRO A 45 -12.15 -17.60 14.62
C PRO A 45 -12.38 -16.73 13.39
N PRO A 46 -13.55 -16.06 13.28
CA PRO A 46 -13.90 -15.29 12.09
C PRO A 46 -12.86 -14.19 11.84
N SER A 47 -12.11 -14.32 10.75
CA SER A 47 -11.29 -13.23 10.25
C SER A 47 -12.23 -12.14 9.71
N LEU A 48 -12.02 -10.90 10.14
CA LEU A 48 -12.71 -9.68 9.67
C LEU A 48 -12.46 -9.34 8.18
N ALA A 49 -12.01 -10.29 7.35
CA ALA A 49 -11.75 -10.11 5.92
C ALA A 49 -13.03 -10.17 5.05
N THR A 50 -14.20 -9.91 5.63
CA THR A 50 -15.44 -9.70 4.87
C THR A 50 -15.86 -8.24 5.00
N ALA A 51 -15.13 -7.34 4.35
CA ALA A 51 -15.63 -6.01 4.07
C ALA A 51 -15.02 -5.48 2.76
N SER A 52 -15.92 -5.20 1.80
CA SER A 52 -15.71 -4.48 0.54
C SER A 52 -14.96 -5.19 -0.60
N ARG A 53 -15.64 -6.11 -1.30
CA ARG A 53 -15.55 -6.19 -2.77
C ARG A 53 -16.96 -6.00 -3.35
N PRO A 54 -17.15 -5.15 -4.38
CA PRO A 54 -18.37 -5.17 -5.14
C PRO A 54 -18.44 -6.50 -5.89
N SER A 55 -19.58 -7.16 -5.75
CA SER A 55 -19.97 -8.38 -6.45
C SER A 55 -19.97 -8.15 -7.97
N GLY A 56 -18.84 -8.45 -8.60
CA GLY A 56 -18.71 -8.59 -10.05
C GLY A 56 -18.79 -10.06 -10.42
N THR A 57 -19.88 -10.45 -11.06
CA THR A 57 -20.11 -11.76 -11.66
C THR A 57 -18.98 -12.07 -12.64
N SER A 58 -18.16 -13.09 -12.37
CA SER A 58 -17.40 -13.76 -13.42
C SER A 58 -17.41 -15.26 -13.19
N ASN A 59 -18.32 -15.92 -13.89
CA ASN A 59 -18.25 -17.34 -14.18
C ASN A 59 -17.10 -17.52 -15.19
N ALA A 60 -15.86 -17.55 -14.70
CA ALA A 60 -14.70 -17.84 -15.52
C ALA A 60 -14.39 -19.35 -15.42
N LEU A 61 -14.69 -20.06 -16.50
CA LEU A 61 -14.34 -21.46 -16.74
C LEU A 61 -12.82 -21.64 -16.54
N ARG A 62 -12.40 -22.38 -15.50
CA ARG A 62 -10.98 -22.58 -15.18
C ARG A 62 -10.34 -23.59 -16.14
N PRO A 63 -9.18 -23.31 -16.75
CA PRO A 63 -8.45 -24.31 -17.52
C PRO A 63 -7.82 -25.34 -16.59
N SER A 64 -8.27 -26.58 -16.74
CA SER A 64 -7.74 -27.79 -16.09
C SER A 64 -6.32 -28.08 -16.61
N GLY A 65 -5.28 -27.56 -15.95
CA GLY A 65 -3.91 -27.83 -16.41
C GLY A 65 -2.76 -27.40 -15.51
N VAL A 66 -3.00 -26.85 -14.31
CA VAL A 66 -1.91 -26.49 -13.41
C VAL A 66 -1.50 -27.72 -12.60
N SER A 67 -0.32 -28.26 -12.92
CA SER A 67 0.36 -29.32 -12.17
C SER A 67 0.29 -29.03 -10.67
N ARG A 68 -0.37 -29.93 -9.91
CA ARG A 68 -0.53 -29.80 -8.46
C ARG A 68 0.84 -30.00 -7.79
N VAL A 69 1.60 -28.92 -7.66
CA VAL A 69 2.69 -28.86 -6.68
C VAL A 69 2.04 -29.20 -5.33
N PRO A 70 2.60 -30.11 -4.51
CA PRO A 70 2.00 -30.45 -3.23
C PRO A 70 1.74 -29.16 -2.43
N ASP A 71 0.48 -29.03 -2.01
CA ASP A 71 0.00 -27.95 -1.15
C ASP A 71 0.84 -27.97 0.12
N LEU A 72 1.77 -27.02 0.24
CA LEU A 72 2.50 -26.85 1.48
C LEU A 72 1.49 -26.42 2.55
N ARG A 73 1.41 -27.17 3.64
CA ARG A 73 0.49 -26.87 4.75
C ARG A 73 1.25 -26.21 5.88
N ALA A 74 0.66 -25.19 6.48
CA ALA A 74 1.16 -24.71 7.76
C ALA A 74 0.86 -25.79 8.81
N GLY A 75 1.82 -26.04 9.68
CA GLY A 75 1.69 -26.97 10.80
C GLY A 75 1.18 -26.31 12.08
N ALA A 76 1.07 -24.98 12.09
CA ALA A 76 0.68 -24.20 13.26
C ALA A 76 -0.06 -22.90 12.88
N GLY A 77 -0.77 -22.36 13.85
CA GLY A 77 -1.54 -21.12 13.71
C GLY A 77 -2.74 -21.26 12.77
N ILE A 78 -3.26 -20.12 12.31
CA ILE A 78 -4.45 -20.07 11.45
C ILE A 78 -4.20 -20.62 10.04
N GLY A 79 -2.93 -20.73 9.64
CA GLY A 79 -2.54 -21.25 8.33
C GLY A 79 -2.90 -22.72 8.10
N THR A 80 -3.25 -23.48 9.15
CA THR A 80 -3.66 -24.89 9.04
C THR A 80 -4.96 -25.05 8.24
N GLY A 81 -5.87 -24.07 8.37
CA GLY A 81 -7.15 -24.01 7.68
C GLY A 81 -7.16 -23.18 6.39
N ILE A 82 -6.02 -22.63 5.96
CA ILE A 82 -5.95 -21.68 4.84
C ILE A 82 -5.29 -22.34 3.62
N ALA A 83 -5.89 -22.15 2.45
CA ALA A 83 -5.31 -22.40 1.15
C ALA A 83 -4.71 -21.10 0.60
N VAL A 84 -3.57 -21.22 -0.07
CA VAL A 84 -2.83 -20.08 -0.65
C VAL A 84 -2.79 -20.29 -2.15
N HIS A 85 -3.31 -19.31 -2.90
CA HIS A 85 -3.31 -19.31 -4.35
C HIS A 85 -2.43 -18.19 -4.85
N GLU A 86 -1.40 -18.53 -5.62
CA GLU A 86 -0.51 -17.53 -6.21
C GLU A 86 -1.28 -16.69 -7.24
N GLU A 87 -1.08 -15.39 -7.18
CA GLU A 87 -1.70 -14.41 -8.08
C GLU A 87 -0.60 -13.67 -8.86
N PRO A 88 -0.89 -13.18 -10.07
CA PRO A 88 0.03 -12.29 -10.78
C PRO A 88 0.36 -11.05 -9.96
N VAL A 89 1.62 -10.61 -10.01
CA VAL A 89 2.03 -9.36 -9.36
C VAL A 89 1.33 -8.18 -10.03
N VAL A 90 0.73 -7.31 -9.21
CA VAL A 90 0.05 -6.10 -9.67
C VAL A 90 0.98 -4.90 -9.53
N THR A 91 0.90 -4.00 -10.50
CA THR A 91 1.67 -2.74 -10.54
C THR A 91 0.78 -1.50 -10.56
N ARG A 92 -0.54 -1.69 -10.46
CA ARG A 92 -1.52 -0.60 -10.49
C ARG A 92 -1.61 0.04 -9.11
N ASP A 93 -1.78 1.36 -9.07
CA ASP A 93 -1.83 2.15 -7.84
C ASP A 93 -3.06 1.85 -6.95
N ASP A 94 -4.12 1.28 -7.53
CA ASP A 94 -5.36 0.92 -6.85
C ASP A 94 -5.36 -0.49 -6.25
N GLN A 95 -4.28 -1.25 -6.44
CA GLN A 95 -4.18 -2.64 -6.00
C GLN A 95 -2.90 -2.86 -5.19
N GLN A 96 -2.96 -3.84 -4.29
CA GLN A 96 -1.84 -4.15 -3.41
C GLN A 96 -1.52 -5.65 -3.46
N ASN A 97 -0.23 -5.96 -3.62
CA ASN A 97 0.25 -7.33 -3.54
C ASN A 97 0.14 -7.87 -2.11
N GLN A 98 -0.43 -9.07 -1.97
CA GLN A 98 -0.57 -9.78 -0.72
C GLN A 98 0.60 -10.75 -0.52
N VAL A 99 1.75 -10.21 -0.10
CA VAL A 99 2.96 -11.00 0.16
C VAL A 99 2.67 -12.06 1.21
N THR A 100 2.94 -13.32 0.85
CA THR A 100 2.59 -14.49 1.66
C THR A 100 3.76 -15.47 1.71
N ILE A 101 4.10 -15.97 2.90
CA ILE A 101 5.17 -16.96 3.10
C ILE A 101 4.74 -18.10 3.99
N PHE A 102 5.34 -19.26 3.76
CA PHE A 102 5.38 -20.35 4.72
C PHE A 102 6.77 -20.37 5.36
N ALA A 103 6.81 -20.10 6.66
CA ALA A 103 8.04 -20.03 7.44
C ALA A 103 8.04 -21.14 8.49
N GLU A 104 9.05 -22.00 8.44
CA GLU A 104 9.34 -22.97 9.49
C GLU A 104 10.30 -22.35 10.50
N PHE A 105 10.02 -22.51 11.78
CA PHE A 105 10.88 -22.01 12.87
C PHE A 105 11.59 -23.19 13.53
N LEU A 106 12.89 -23.06 13.78
CA LEU A 106 13.76 -24.15 14.19
C LEU A 106 14.60 -23.75 15.42
N GLU A 107 14.54 -24.54 16.49
CA GLU A 107 15.47 -24.45 17.63
C GLU A 107 16.61 -25.46 17.39
N GLY A 108 17.77 -24.98 16.95
CA GLY A 108 18.80 -25.85 16.39
C GLY A 108 18.27 -26.57 15.14
N GLU A 109 18.20 -27.89 15.17
CA GLU A 109 17.59 -28.72 14.10
C GLU A 109 16.15 -29.16 14.41
N ARG A 110 15.63 -28.83 15.60
CA ARG A 110 14.27 -29.18 15.99
C ARG A 110 13.27 -28.20 15.38
N SER A 111 12.30 -28.71 14.62
CA SER A 111 11.17 -27.92 14.14
C SER A 111 10.21 -27.55 15.27
N LEU A 112 9.93 -26.25 15.39
CA LEU A 112 8.92 -25.68 16.28
C LEU A 112 7.55 -25.59 15.58
N GLY A 113 7.51 -25.75 14.25
CA GLY A 113 6.31 -25.66 13.44
C GLY A 113 6.50 -24.81 12.19
N THR A 114 5.52 -24.87 11.29
CA THR A 114 5.45 -24.03 10.08
C THR A 114 4.24 -23.11 10.17
N TRP A 115 4.46 -21.80 10.05
CA TRP A 115 3.41 -20.79 10.07
C TRP A 115 3.23 -20.19 8.67
N LEU A 116 1.97 -19.89 8.35
CA LEU A 116 1.61 -19.02 7.24
C LEU A 116 1.65 -17.57 7.72
N LEU A 117 2.50 -16.74 7.12
CA LEU A 117 2.52 -15.30 7.40
C LEU A 117 2.15 -14.56 6.12
N SER A 118 1.26 -13.58 6.19
CA SER A 118 0.82 -12.80 5.03
C SER A 118 0.44 -11.38 5.44
N THR A 119 0.61 -10.42 4.53
CA THR A 119 0.07 -9.06 4.70
C THR A 119 -1.45 -9.02 4.76
N ALA A 120 -2.13 -10.06 4.25
CA ALA A 120 -3.58 -10.19 4.29
C ALA A 120 -4.10 -10.65 5.66
N LEU A 121 -3.22 -11.14 6.55
CA LEU A 121 -3.61 -11.58 7.88
C LEU A 121 -3.59 -10.39 8.85
N GLY A 122 -4.76 -10.07 9.41
CA GLY A 122 -4.93 -8.91 10.30
C GLY A 122 -4.38 -9.09 11.72
N ALA A 123 -4.06 -10.32 12.15
CA ALA A 123 -3.60 -10.61 13.50
C ALA A 123 -2.19 -11.24 13.50
N PRO A 124 -1.28 -10.79 14.40
CA PRO A 124 0.00 -11.44 14.57
C PRO A 124 -0.19 -12.86 15.12
N GLN A 125 0.55 -13.81 14.55
CA GLN A 125 0.64 -15.17 15.08
C GLN A 125 1.82 -15.29 16.02
N GLY A 126 2.01 -16.42 16.67
CA GLY A 126 3.10 -16.55 17.62
C GLY A 126 3.23 -17.92 18.24
N PHE A 127 4.31 -18.08 19.00
CA PHE A 127 4.58 -19.25 19.83
C PHE A 127 5.41 -18.85 21.04
N SER A 128 5.42 -19.72 22.05
CA SER A 128 6.23 -19.56 23.25
C SER A 128 7.47 -20.45 23.17
N LEU A 129 8.64 -19.91 23.50
CA LEU A 129 9.90 -20.65 23.56
C LEU A 129 10.75 -20.13 24.72
N GLY A 130 11.27 -21.04 25.56
CA GLY A 130 12.12 -20.68 26.69
C GLY A 130 11.49 -19.67 27.65
N GLY A 131 10.18 -19.78 27.91
CA GLY A 131 9.44 -18.84 28.77
C GLY A 131 9.16 -17.47 28.15
N ARG A 132 9.50 -17.24 26.88
CA ARG A 132 9.24 -15.99 26.15
C ARG A 132 8.17 -16.19 25.08
N ASN A 133 7.30 -15.20 24.91
CA ASN A 133 6.27 -15.20 23.86
C ASN A 133 6.74 -14.42 22.64
N PHE A 134 6.81 -15.09 21.49
CA PHE A 134 7.20 -14.49 20.22
C PHE A 134 5.96 -14.20 19.38
N LYS A 135 5.89 -12.99 18.83
CA LYS A 135 4.86 -12.59 17.87
C LYS A 135 5.47 -12.45 16.47
N LEU A 136 4.80 -13.02 15.49
CA LEU A 136 5.19 -13.17 14.11
C LEU A 136 4.14 -12.47 13.24
N ALA A 137 4.59 -11.57 12.38
CA ALA A 137 3.73 -10.92 11.39
C ALA A 137 4.57 -10.46 10.22
N ILE A 138 4.01 -10.52 9.01
CA ILE A 138 4.47 -9.70 7.90
C ILE A 138 3.76 -8.37 8.00
N ARG A 139 4.50 -7.29 7.79
CA ARG A 139 3.97 -5.92 7.77
C ARG A 139 4.58 -5.16 6.60
N LEU A 140 3.84 -4.18 6.11
CA LEU A 140 4.35 -3.23 5.13
C LEU A 140 5.54 -2.47 5.69
N ALA A 141 6.51 -2.18 4.81
CA ALA A 141 7.62 -1.31 5.15
C ALA A 141 7.09 0.07 5.57
N ARG A 142 7.63 0.61 6.65
CA ARG A 142 7.29 1.95 7.12
C ARG A 142 8.37 2.91 6.64
N HIS A 143 7.96 3.89 5.87
CA HIS A 143 8.81 4.99 5.45
C HIS A 143 8.56 6.17 6.38
N TYR A 144 9.58 6.51 7.17
CA TYR A 144 9.54 7.69 8.03
C TYR A 144 9.97 8.92 7.23
N LEU A 145 9.23 10.01 7.37
CA LEU A 145 9.52 11.29 6.74
C LEU A 145 10.33 12.17 7.70
N PRO A 146 11.15 13.12 7.19
CA PRO A 146 11.94 14.04 8.04
C PRO A 146 11.10 15.13 8.72
N PHE A 147 9.78 15.12 8.50
CA PHE A 147 8.83 16.05 9.10
C PHE A 147 7.63 15.29 9.67
N SER A 148 6.91 15.93 10.58
CA SER A 148 5.67 15.41 11.16
C SER A 148 4.46 16.22 10.71
N LEU A 149 3.32 15.53 10.60
CA LEU A 149 2.00 16.14 10.40
C LEU A 149 1.12 15.73 11.58
N THR A 150 0.69 16.71 12.37
CA THR A 150 -0.20 16.47 13.51
C THR A 150 -1.57 17.06 13.23
N LEU A 151 -2.63 16.24 13.25
CA LEU A 151 -4.00 16.72 13.08
C LEU A 151 -4.40 17.58 14.28
N LYS A 152 -4.68 18.86 14.05
CA LYS A 152 -5.21 19.79 15.04
C LYS A 152 -6.73 19.76 15.08
N LYS A 153 -7.35 19.77 13.90
CA LYS A 153 -8.81 19.78 13.74
C LYS A 153 -9.20 19.17 12.41
N PHE A 154 -10.18 18.28 12.42
CA PHE A 154 -10.90 17.87 11.22
C PHE A 154 -12.24 18.59 11.17
N SER A 155 -12.72 18.93 9.98
CA SER A 155 -14.00 19.59 9.78
C SER A 155 -14.59 19.16 8.45
N HIS A 156 -15.85 18.75 8.45
CA HIS A 156 -16.61 18.41 7.26
C HIS A 156 -18.00 19.04 7.27
N ASP A 157 -18.48 19.37 6.08
CA ASP A 157 -19.86 19.75 5.82
C ASP A 157 -20.58 18.54 5.24
N ARG A 158 -21.87 18.36 5.54
CA ARG A 158 -22.73 17.33 4.93
C ARG A 158 -23.76 17.96 4.01
N TYR A 159 -24.23 17.21 3.01
CA TYR A 159 -25.42 17.62 2.27
C TYR A 159 -26.66 17.55 3.17
N ALA A 160 -27.50 18.58 3.10
CA ALA A 160 -28.71 18.67 3.91
C ALA A 160 -29.58 17.41 3.75
N GLY A 161 -29.96 16.79 4.87
CA GLY A 161 -30.77 15.57 4.87
C GLY A 161 -30.02 14.28 4.52
N THR A 162 -28.69 14.29 4.44
CA THR A 162 -27.88 13.09 4.18
C THR A 162 -26.64 13.03 5.08
N ASP A 163 -26.05 11.85 5.21
CA ASP A 163 -24.72 11.70 5.82
C ASP A 163 -23.56 11.82 4.80
N ILE A 164 -23.85 12.24 3.57
CA ILE A 164 -22.85 12.37 2.51
C ILE A 164 -22.01 13.62 2.80
N PRO A 165 -20.68 13.50 2.96
CA PRO A 165 -19.81 14.65 3.13
C PRO A 165 -19.74 15.45 1.83
N LYS A 166 -20.02 16.75 1.93
CA LYS A 166 -19.91 17.73 0.83
C LYS A 166 -18.50 18.28 0.73
N ASN A 167 -17.93 18.66 1.86
CA ASN A 167 -16.57 19.19 1.98
C ASN A 167 -15.93 18.57 3.20
N PHE A 168 -14.63 18.31 3.15
CA PHE A 168 -13.87 17.94 4.34
C PHE A 168 -12.47 18.52 4.28
N SER A 169 -11.96 18.88 5.45
CA SER A 169 -10.69 19.58 5.63
C SER A 169 -10.01 19.15 6.93
N SER A 170 -8.68 19.12 6.89
CA SER A 170 -7.82 18.83 8.03
C SER A 170 -6.89 20.01 8.25
N LEU A 171 -7.02 20.66 9.40
CA LEU A 171 -5.99 21.56 9.90
C LEU A 171 -4.89 20.71 10.52
N VAL A 172 -3.71 20.73 9.89
CA VAL A 172 -2.55 19.97 10.34
C VAL A 172 -1.42 20.92 10.73
N ARG A 173 -0.72 20.62 11.82
CA ARG A 173 0.55 21.25 12.17
C ARG A 173 1.67 20.50 11.46
N LEU A 174 2.37 21.19 10.57
CA LEU A 174 3.58 20.70 9.92
C LEU A 174 4.79 21.13 10.74
N GLN A 175 5.62 20.17 11.13
CA GLN A 175 6.88 20.44 11.82
C GLN A 175 8.02 19.74 11.08
N ASP A 176 8.97 20.53 10.59
CA ASP A 176 10.19 20.05 9.92
C ASP A 176 11.41 20.66 10.65
N PRO A 177 12.09 19.88 11.51
CA PRO A 177 13.27 20.34 12.23
C PRO A 177 14.45 20.67 11.30
N ASP A 178 14.61 19.95 10.19
CA ASP A 178 15.72 20.13 9.26
C ASP A 178 15.61 21.47 8.53
N ARG A 179 14.38 21.95 8.32
CA ARG A 179 14.09 23.24 7.69
C ARG A 179 13.70 24.34 8.66
N SER A 180 13.66 24.04 9.97
CA SER A 180 13.14 24.95 11.01
C SER A 180 11.75 25.50 10.69
N GLU A 181 10.88 24.68 10.09
CA GLU A 181 9.48 25.04 9.81
C GLU A 181 8.56 24.50 10.90
N ASP A 182 7.69 25.35 11.42
CA ASP A 182 6.58 24.97 12.29
C ASP A 182 5.37 25.86 11.96
N ARG A 183 4.39 25.30 11.27
CA ARG A 183 3.21 26.06 10.81
C ARG A 183 1.98 25.20 10.70
N ASP A 184 0.84 25.88 10.73
CA ASP A 184 -0.44 25.27 10.45
C ASP A 184 -0.76 25.34 8.96
N VAL A 185 -1.24 24.22 8.43
CA VAL A 185 -1.67 24.09 7.04
C VAL A 185 -3.05 23.47 7.02
N LEU A 186 -3.93 24.06 6.22
CA LEU A 186 -5.24 23.49 5.91
C LEU A 186 -5.11 22.61 4.67
N ILE A 187 -5.36 21.31 4.81
CA ILE A 187 -5.50 20.38 3.68
C ILE A 187 -6.99 20.19 3.45
N SER A 188 -7.49 20.51 2.26
CA SER A 188 -8.91 20.36 1.92
C SER A 188 -9.10 19.75 0.55
N MET A 189 -10.34 19.45 0.19
CA MET A 189 -10.68 18.94 -1.15
C MET A 189 -10.14 19.89 -2.23
N ASN A 190 -9.41 19.33 -3.19
CA ASN A 190 -8.73 20.06 -4.27
C ASN A 190 -7.64 21.06 -3.82
N ASN A 191 -7.34 21.16 -2.52
CA ASN A 191 -6.23 21.95 -1.99
C ASN A 191 -5.30 21.06 -1.14
N PRO A 192 -4.46 20.24 -1.80
CA PRO A 192 -3.53 19.36 -1.11
C PRO A 192 -2.30 20.12 -0.61
N LEU A 193 -1.69 19.61 0.46
CA LEU A 193 -0.37 20.08 0.90
C LEU A 193 0.71 19.47 -0.01
N ARG A 194 1.53 20.31 -0.65
CA ARG A 194 2.74 19.89 -1.38
C ARG A 194 3.96 20.21 -0.52
N TYR A 195 4.66 19.18 -0.05
CA TYR A 195 5.81 19.34 0.83
C TYR A 195 6.80 18.18 0.68
N GLY A 196 8.10 18.47 0.71
CA GLY A 196 9.14 17.43 0.63
C GLY A 196 9.07 16.54 -0.62
N GLY A 197 8.67 17.09 -1.77
CA GLY A 197 8.50 16.33 -3.02
C GLY A 197 7.26 15.41 -3.07
N LYS A 198 6.41 15.47 -2.04
CA LYS A 198 5.19 14.66 -1.91
C LYS A 198 3.96 15.55 -1.86
N THR A 199 2.83 15.01 -2.28
CA THR A 199 1.53 15.68 -2.23
C THR A 199 0.60 14.90 -1.30
N PHE A 200 0.08 15.58 -0.29
CA PHE A 200 -0.81 15.04 0.74
C PHE A 200 -2.24 15.46 0.41
N TYR A 201 -3.03 14.51 -0.06
CA TYR A 201 -4.44 14.68 -0.33
C TYR A 201 -5.26 14.23 0.86
N GLN A 202 -6.30 14.99 1.17
CA GLN A 202 -7.32 14.53 2.10
C GLN A 202 -8.14 13.43 1.43
N ALA A 203 -7.97 12.18 1.85
CA ALA A 203 -8.56 11.01 1.18
C ALA A 203 -9.80 10.46 1.91
N SER A 204 -9.76 10.42 3.24
CA SER A 204 -10.88 9.91 4.04
C SER A 204 -10.79 10.43 5.48
N PHE A 205 -11.76 10.06 6.31
CA PHE A 205 -11.85 10.41 7.72
C PHE A 205 -12.60 9.31 8.47
N GLY A 206 -12.53 9.31 9.79
CA GLY A 206 -13.23 8.33 10.61
C GLY A 206 -13.23 8.66 12.10
N LYS A 207 -13.73 7.71 12.90
CA LYS A 207 -13.79 7.81 14.37
C LYS A 207 -14.41 9.13 14.84
N GLU A 208 -15.65 9.41 14.42
CA GLU A 208 -16.39 10.61 14.86
C GLU A 208 -15.54 11.89 14.71
N ASP A 209 -14.96 12.10 13.53
CA ASP A 209 -14.20 13.30 13.17
C ASP A 209 -12.88 13.50 13.93
N THR A 210 -12.37 12.47 14.61
CA THR A 210 -11.07 12.51 15.31
C THR A 210 -9.92 11.93 14.47
N LEU A 211 -10.21 11.29 13.35
CA LEU A 211 -9.22 10.67 12.47
C LEU A 211 -9.30 11.25 11.06
N SER A 212 -8.16 11.66 10.55
CA SER A 212 -7.96 12.05 9.15
C SER A 212 -7.07 11.04 8.45
N ILE A 213 -7.45 10.63 7.24
CA ILE A 213 -6.68 9.72 6.39
C ILE A 213 -6.18 10.53 5.19
N LEU A 214 -4.85 10.63 5.09
CA LEU A 214 -4.18 11.33 4.01
C LEU A 214 -3.63 10.33 2.98
N GLN A 215 -3.90 10.57 1.71
CA GLN A 215 -3.23 9.88 0.61
C GLN A 215 -1.98 10.66 0.22
N VAL A 216 -0.84 9.96 0.19
CA VAL A 216 0.46 10.54 -0.15
C VAL A 216 0.84 10.11 -1.55
N VAL A 217 1.09 11.08 -2.43
CA VAL A 217 1.49 10.85 -3.82
C VAL A 217 2.87 11.45 -4.05
N GLU A 218 3.75 10.66 -4.65
CA GLU A 218 5.04 11.10 -5.16
C GLU A 218 5.00 11.10 -6.68
N ASN A 219 5.05 12.29 -7.28
CA ASN A 219 5.00 12.44 -8.73
C ASN A 219 6.22 13.23 -9.22
N PRO A 220 7.31 12.56 -9.63
CA PRO A 220 8.49 13.24 -10.17
C PRO A 220 8.21 13.91 -11.52
N GLY A 221 7.23 13.41 -12.29
CA GLY A 221 6.84 13.91 -13.61
C GLY A 221 5.80 15.03 -13.58
N TRP A 222 5.50 15.62 -12.42
CA TRP A 222 4.42 16.61 -12.28
C TRP A 222 4.57 17.85 -13.18
N LEU A 223 5.80 18.17 -13.59
CA LEU A 223 6.11 19.28 -14.50
C LEU A 223 5.86 18.95 -15.97
N LEU A 224 5.84 17.67 -16.37
CA LEU A 224 5.76 17.26 -17.79
C LEU A 224 4.55 17.83 -18.51
N PRO A 225 3.31 17.81 -17.93
CA PRO A 225 2.16 18.42 -18.59
C PRO A 225 2.32 19.92 -18.81
N TYR A 226 2.90 20.63 -17.84
CA TYR A 226 3.12 22.08 -17.93
C TYR A 226 4.13 22.42 -19.03
N VAL A 227 5.27 21.72 -19.06
CA VAL A 227 6.28 21.89 -20.12
C VAL A 227 5.68 21.60 -21.50
N SER A 228 4.87 20.54 -21.63
CA SER A 228 4.20 20.20 -22.89
C SER A 228 3.25 21.30 -23.36
N CYS A 229 2.39 21.80 -22.47
CA CYS A 229 1.47 22.90 -22.78
C CYS A 229 2.21 24.18 -23.16
N THR A 230 3.29 24.52 -22.44
CA THR A 230 4.12 25.70 -22.77
C THR A 230 4.79 25.55 -24.13
N LEU A 231 5.33 24.37 -24.45
CA LEU A 231 5.97 24.11 -25.74
C LEU A 231 4.97 24.21 -26.89
N VAL A 232 3.78 23.61 -26.75
CA VAL A 232 2.70 23.71 -27.75
C VAL A 232 2.26 25.16 -27.91
N GLY A 233 2.05 25.89 -26.80
CA GLY A 233 1.66 27.29 -26.82
C GLY A 233 2.70 28.18 -27.52
N LEU A 234 3.98 27.96 -27.24
CA LEU A 234 5.08 28.69 -27.88
C LEU A 234 5.18 28.36 -29.37
N GLY A 235 5.03 27.09 -29.75
CA GLY A 235 5.03 26.67 -31.15
C GLY A 235 3.90 27.33 -31.94
N LEU A 236 2.69 27.35 -31.38
CA LEU A 236 1.56 28.06 -31.98
C LEU A 236 1.82 29.57 -32.07
N LEU A 237 2.36 30.19 -31.02
CA LEU A 237 2.68 31.61 -31.03
C LEU A 237 3.68 31.96 -32.15
N VAL A 238 4.77 31.21 -32.28
CA VAL A 238 5.76 31.41 -33.35
C VAL A 238 5.14 31.22 -34.73
N HIS A 239 4.28 30.21 -34.91
CA HIS A 239 3.58 29.97 -36.16
C HIS A 239 2.67 31.15 -36.55
N PHE A 240 1.87 31.64 -35.60
CA PHE A 240 0.99 32.80 -35.80
C PHE A 240 1.78 34.07 -36.12
N LEU A 241 2.86 34.35 -35.39
CA LEU A 241 3.70 35.53 -35.62
C LEU A 241 4.38 35.49 -37.00
N ARG A 242 4.91 34.33 -37.42
CA ARG A 242 5.48 34.15 -38.76
C ARG A 242 4.45 34.43 -39.86
N ARG A 243 3.23 33.88 -39.72
CA ARG A 243 2.14 34.11 -40.68
C ARG A 243 1.72 35.58 -40.72
N MET A 244 1.64 36.25 -39.58
CA MET A 244 1.27 37.67 -39.49
C MET A 244 2.30 38.58 -40.17
N MET A 245 3.60 38.35 -39.94
CA MET A 245 4.66 39.13 -40.58
C MET A 245 4.73 38.89 -42.10
N SER A 246 4.53 37.65 -42.55
CA SER A 246 4.44 37.31 -43.98
C SER A 246 3.20 37.92 -44.66
N ALA A 247 2.09 38.05 -43.96
CA ALA A 247 0.88 38.70 -44.48
C ALA A 247 1.06 40.22 -44.67
N ARG A 248 1.84 40.89 -43.81
CA ARG A 248 2.13 42.33 -43.92
C ARG A 248 3.10 42.70 -45.05
N THR A 249 3.85 41.73 -45.57
CA THR A 249 4.89 41.95 -46.59
C THR A 249 4.42 41.71 -48.03
N LYS A 250 3.13 41.38 -48.25
CA LYS A 250 2.56 41.34 -49.60
C LYS A 250 2.29 42.78 -50.08
N PRO A 251 2.98 43.29 -51.11
CA PRO A 251 2.66 44.61 -51.66
C PRO A 251 1.25 44.57 -52.26
N ALA A 252 0.48 45.63 -52.03
CA ALA A 252 -0.76 45.87 -52.77
C ALA A 252 -0.37 46.00 -54.24
N LEU A 253 -0.79 45.04 -55.07
CA LEU A 253 -0.68 45.15 -56.52
C LEU A 253 -1.52 46.36 -56.96
N ALA A 254 -0.83 47.35 -57.50
CA ALA A 254 -1.39 48.52 -58.19
C ALA A 254 -1.91 48.13 -59.58
#